data_AF-A0A117QCB7-F1
#
_entry.id   AF-A0A117QCB7-F1
#
_cell.length_a   1.000
_cell.length_b   1.000
_cell.length_c   1.000
_cell.angle_alpha   90.00
_cell.angle_beta   90.00
_cell.angle_gamma   90.00
#
_symmetry.space_group_name_H-M   'P 1'
#
loop_
_entity.id
_entity.type
_entity.pdbx_description
1 polymer ?
#
loop_
_entity_poly.entity_id
_entity_poly.type
_entity_poly.pdbx_seq_one_letter_code
_entity_poly.pdbx_strand_id
1 'polypeptide(L)'
;MPWVQRAQAEHDAFTDLLRSHGVDVVELESVLAAALAEPGAGPPMARAVVAAQRLGPPVAAAVDAMCQAVPPRDRAGLLLAGITVRELAEEHPRAVAASLSTLTRSPDAFVLPPLVNSLFVRDSSSWLGRRHIAHPMASTARRAEGLLLGTAARAAGAHPLAVPGPGEPVEGGDVLLAGPGCVLVGVGQRTTAAAAEQLARALLTSGQARHVFAVLLPRARQCMHLDTVLTMVDGDTFLASGPHLSACRWFTLRLDRDGAVVATSVDDPLTGLARSLGLPAVRLIAAGGERTGVAAEREQWSDAANVLAVRPRTVIAYDRNVVANDQLAAAGIEVLTTPSAELVRGRGGPHCLSCPLLRDPQEA
;
A
#
# COMPACT_ATOMS: atom_id res chain seq x y z
N MET A 1 13.92 -15.11 -3.78
CA MET A 1 13.29 -14.72 -5.05
C MET A 1 12.08 -15.62 -5.29
N PRO A 2 10.97 -15.08 -5.80
CA PRO A 2 9.81 -15.88 -6.16
C PRO A 2 10.01 -16.61 -7.49
N TRP A 3 9.31 -17.73 -7.68
CA TRP A 3 9.10 -18.33 -8.99
C TRP A 3 8.01 -17.56 -9.72
N VAL A 4 8.41 -16.71 -10.69
CA VAL A 4 7.52 -15.73 -11.33
C VAL A 4 6.26 -16.35 -11.92
N GLN A 5 6.35 -17.44 -12.68
CA GLN A 5 5.18 -18.08 -13.29
C GLN A 5 4.20 -18.60 -12.24
N ARG A 6 4.72 -19.11 -11.11
CA ARG A 6 3.86 -19.55 -10.02
C ARG A 6 3.26 -18.38 -9.27
N ALA A 7 4.02 -17.32 -9.02
CA ALA A 7 3.50 -16.08 -8.41
C ALA A 7 2.38 -15.45 -9.25
N GLN A 8 2.52 -15.46 -10.58
CA GLN A 8 1.47 -15.03 -11.51
C GLN A 8 0.21 -15.90 -11.37
N ALA A 9 0.33 -17.23 -11.38
CA ALA A 9 -0.81 -18.11 -11.18
C ALA A 9 -1.51 -17.91 -9.81
N GLU A 10 -0.75 -17.61 -8.76
CA GLU A 10 -1.30 -17.28 -7.43
C GLU A 10 -2.02 -15.91 -7.44
N HIS A 11 -1.48 -14.93 -8.16
CA HIS A 11 -2.11 -13.62 -8.33
C HIS A 11 -3.38 -13.70 -9.18
N ASP A 12 -3.36 -14.49 -10.26
CA ASP A 12 -4.53 -14.75 -11.09
C ASP A 12 -5.64 -15.39 -10.26
N ALA A 13 -5.32 -16.41 -9.45
CA ALA A 13 -6.29 -17.02 -8.53
C ALA A 13 -6.89 -16.00 -7.53
N PHE A 14 -6.07 -15.09 -7.00
CA PHE A 14 -6.54 -14.01 -6.13
C PHE A 14 -7.50 -13.04 -6.86
N THR A 15 -7.13 -12.61 -8.06
CA THR A 15 -7.98 -11.67 -8.84
C THR A 15 -9.26 -12.32 -9.35
N ASP A 16 -9.22 -13.60 -9.74
CA ASP A 16 -10.41 -14.35 -10.15
C ASP A 16 -11.36 -14.60 -8.97
N LEU A 17 -10.82 -14.81 -7.77
CA LEU A 17 -11.60 -14.89 -6.56
C LEU A 17 -12.35 -13.57 -6.28
N LEU A 18 -11.70 -12.42 -6.45
CA LEU A 18 -12.36 -11.10 -6.38
C LEU A 18 -13.46 -10.95 -7.44
N ARG A 19 -13.16 -11.26 -8.71
CA ARG A 19 -14.13 -11.17 -9.83
C ARG A 19 -15.35 -12.07 -9.60
N SER A 20 -15.14 -13.30 -9.11
CA SER A 20 -16.23 -14.24 -8.80
C SER A 20 -17.17 -13.74 -7.69
N HIS A 21 -16.73 -12.77 -6.89
CA HIS A 21 -17.51 -12.11 -5.84
C HIS A 21 -18.01 -10.72 -6.26
N GLY A 22 -18.04 -10.43 -7.56
CA GLY A 22 -18.63 -9.21 -8.10
C GLY A 22 -17.76 -7.96 -7.96
N VAL A 23 -16.46 -8.12 -7.69
CA VAL A 23 -15.52 -7.00 -7.64
C VAL A 23 -14.98 -6.71 -9.04
N ASP A 24 -15.08 -5.45 -9.46
CA ASP A 24 -14.40 -4.94 -10.66
C ASP A 24 -12.91 -4.77 -10.36
N VAL A 25 -12.11 -5.72 -10.83
CA VAL A 25 -10.65 -5.71 -10.67
C VAL A 25 -9.98 -4.93 -11.80
N VAL A 26 -9.16 -3.95 -11.43
CA VAL A 26 -8.34 -3.17 -12.37
C VAL A 26 -6.87 -3.41 -12.07
N GLU A 27 -6.13 -3.86 -13.09
CA GLU A 27 -4.70 -4.17 -12.98
C GLU A 27 -3.84 -2.90 -13.10
N LEU A 28 -2.77 -2.81 -12.29
CA LEU A 28 -1.87 -1.65 -12.28
C LEU A 28 -1.27 -1.36 -13.67
N GLU A 29 -0.80 -2.38 -14.39
CA GLU A 29 -0.21 -2.20 -15.72
C GLU A 29 -1.20 -1.53 -16.68
N SER A 30 -2.48 -1.91 -16.62
CA SER A 30 -3.53 -1.33 -17.47
C SER A 30 -3.79 0.14 -17.12
N VAL A 31 -3.79 0.47 -15.83
CA VAL A 31 -3.93 1.86 -15.35
C VAL A 31 -2.77 2.73 -15.81
N LEU A 32 -1.54 2.21 -15.69
CA LEU A 32 -0.34 2.92 -16.11
C LEU A 32 -0.29 3.08 -17.63
N ALA A 33 -0.62 2.03 -18.39
CA ALA A 33 -0.65 2.08 -19.86
C ALA A 33 -1.67 3.13 -20.36
N ALA A 34 -2.86 3.19 -19.75
CA ALA A 34 -3.86 4.21 -20.06
C ALA A 34 -3.33 5.62 -19.77
N ALA A 35 -2.74 5.84 -18.58
CA ALA A 35 -2.16 7.14 -18.23
C ALA A 35 -0.98 7.56 -19.12
N LEU A 36 -0.17 6.60 -19.57
CA LEU A 36 0.96 6.83 -20.47
C LEU A 36 0.53 7.13 -21.91
N ALA A 37 -0.67 6.73 -22.29
CA ALA A 37 -1.26 7.05 -23.59
C ALA A 37 -1.77 8.51 -23.66
N GLU A 38 -2.10 9.10 -22.51
CA GLU A 38 -2.57 10.50 -22.44
C GLU A 38 -1.44 11.49 -22.80
N PRO A 39 -1.57 12.28 -23.88
CA PRO A 39 -0.49 13.15 -24.35
C PRO A 39 -0.01 14.17 -23.31
N GLY A 40 -0.92 14.64 -22.45
CA GLY A 40 -0.62 15.60 -21.39
C GLY A 40 0.01 14.99 -20.12
N ALA A 41 -0.10 13.67 -19.93
CA ALA A 41 0.35 13.00 -18.70
C ALA A 41 1.52 12.02 -18.94
N GLY A 42 1.51 11.29 -20.06
CA GLY A 42 2.45 10.21 -20.33
C GLY A 42 3.92 10.64 -20.39
N PRO A 43 4.30 11.60 -21.26
CA PRO A 43 5.69 12.05 -21.32
C PRO A 43 6.21 12.68 -20.01
N PRO A 44 5.45 13.56 -19.31
CA PRO A 44 5.84 14.04 -17.99
C PRO A 44 6.01 12.92 -16.94
N MET A 45 5.13 11.92 -16.95
CA MET A 45 5.17 10.78 -16.03
C MET A 45 6.45 9.96 -16.19
N ALA A 46 6.80 9.57 -17.41
CA ALA A 46 8.03 8.83 -17.69
C ALA A 46 9.27 9.63 -17.27
N ARG A 47 9.35 10.91 -17.64
CA ARG A 47 10.47 11.78 -17.25
C ARG A 47 10.61 11.94 -15.73
N ALA A 48 9.51 12.02 -14.98
CA ALA A 48 9.55 12.12 -13.53
C ALA A 48 10.16 10.87 -12.88
N VAL A 49 9.84 9.68 -13.41
CA VAL A 49 10.42 8.41 -12.94
C VAL A 49 11.92 8.34 -13.23
N VAL A 50 12.34 8.75 -14.43
CA VAL A 50 13.76 8.80 -14.81
C VAL A 50 14.52 9.81 -13.95
N ALA A 51 13.95 11.00 -13.73
CA ALA A 51 14.55 12.03 -12.88
C ALA A 51 14.76 11.55 -11.43
N ALA A 52 13.87 10.71 -10.91
CA ALA A 52 14.00 10.13 -9.58
C ALA A 52 15.24 9.25 -9.41
N GLN A 53 15.80 8.71 -10.50
CA GLN A 53 16.99 7.86 -10.50
C GLN A 53 18.32 8.63 -10.42
N ARG A 54 18.29 9.98 -10.55
CA ARG A 54 19.47 10.85 -10.48
C ARG A 54 20.60 10.44 -11.43
N LEU A 55 20.23 10.05 -12.66
CA LEU A 55 21.16 9.64 -13.71
C LEU A 55 21.91 10.85 -14.29
N GLY A 56 23.10 10.60 -14.86
CA GLY A 56 23.81 11.63 -15.62
C GLY A 56 22.99 12.03 -16.86
N PRO A 57 23.02 13.31 -17.29
CA PRO A 57 22.12 13.80 -18.35
C PRO A 57 22.09 12.97 -19.64
N PRO A 58 23.22 12.49 -20.20
CA PRO A 58 23.20 11.64 -21.39
C PRO A 58 22.43 10.32 -21.19
N VAL A 59 22.55 9.72 -20.01
CA VAL A 59 21.90 8.44 -19.67
C VAL A 59 20.43 8.67 -19.39
N ALA A 60 20.08 9.73 -18.66
CA ALA A 60 18.69 10.11 -18.45
C ALA A 60 17.96 10.37 -19.78
N ALA A 61 18.61 11.08 -20.72
CA ALA A 61 18.06 11.32 -22.05
C ALA A 61 17.90 10.04 -22.87
N ALA A 62 18.86 9.10 -22.78
CA ALA A 62 18.75 7.81 -23.45
C ALA A 62 17.61 6.95 -22.87
N VAL A 63 17.46 6.91 -21.55
CA VAL A 63 16.35 6.19 -20.91
C VAL A 63 15.00 6.79 -21.31
N ASP A 64 14.86 8.12 -21.32
CA ASP A 64 13.64 8.78 -21.80
C ASP A 64 13.37 8.45 -23.27
N ALA A 65 14.38 8.52 -24.15
CA ALA A 65 14.24 8.17 -25.56
C ALA A 65 13.76 6.72 -25.77
N MET A 66 14.35 5.76 -25.06
CA MET A 66 13.94 4.35 -25.08
C MET A 66 12.48 4.19 -24.61
N CYS A 67 12.09 4.88 -23.54
CA CYS A 67 10.69 4.88 -23.06
C CYS A 67 9.72 5.48 -24.09
N GLN A 68 10.11 6.55 -24.79
CA GLN A 68 9.25 7.20 -25.79
C GLN A 68 9.14 6.41 -27.10
N ALA A 69 10.12 5.56 -27.42
CA ALA A 69 10.17 4.79 -28.66
C ALA A 69 9.16 3.63 -28.71
N VAL A 70 8.62 3.21 -27.56
CA VAL A 70 7.69 2.09 -27.46
C VAL A 70 6.25 2.54 -27.18
N PRO A 71 5.23 1.74 -27.57
CA PRO A 71 3.83 1.98 -27.23
C PRO A 71 3.58 2.14 -25.72
N PRO A 72 2.48 2.81 -25.30
CA PRO A 72 2.20 3.05 -23.87
C PRO A 72 2.19 1.81 -22.98
N ARG A 73 1.72 0.67 -23.49
CA ARG A 73 1.73 -0.61 -22.75
C ARG A 73 3.15 -1.10 -22.48
N ASP A 74 3.98 -1.16 -23.51
CA ASP A 74 5.37 -1.60 -23.40
C ASP A 74 6.19 -0.62 -22.54
N ARG A 75 5.86 0.68 -22.63
CA ARG A 75 6.43 1.71 -21.74
C ARG A 75 6.08 1.47 -20.28
N ALA A 76 4.83 1.09 -19.96
CA ALA A 76 4.46 0.71 -18.59
C ALA A 76 5.29 -0.50 -18.12
N GLY A 77 5.46 -1.49 -18.99
CA GLY A 77 6.33 -2.64 -18.77
C GLY A 77 7.78 -2.24 -18.44
N LEU A 78 8.40 -1.37 -19.24
CA LEU A 78 9.76 -0.86 -18.99
C LEU A 78 9.88 -0.12 -17.65
N LEU A 79 8.89 0.72 -17.31
CA LEU A 79 8.90 1.48 -16.06
C LEU A 79 8.74 0.59 -14.81
N LEU A 80 8.05 -0.55 -14.94
CA LEU A 80 7.88 -1.54 -13.86
C LEU A 80 9.05 -2.52 -13.76
N ALA A 81 9.49 -3.07 -14.90
CA ALA A 81 10.55 -4.07 -14.98
C ALA A 81 11.96 -3.47 -14.85
N GLY A 82 12.12 -2.17 -15.10
CA GLY A 82 13.41 -1.52 -15.10
C GLY A 82 14.19 -1.73 -16.40
N ILE A 83 15.36 -1.09 -16.48
CA ILE A 83 16.28 -1.12 -17.62
C ILE A 83 17.71 -1.27 -17.08
N THR A 84 18.43 -2.25 -17.59
CA THR A 84 19.85 -2.49 -17.29
C THR A 84 20.77 -1.60 -18.12
N VAL A 85 22.03 -1.45 -17.68
CA VAL A 85 23.06 -0.75 -18.47
C VAL A 85 23.27 -1.45 -19.82
N ARG A 86 23.21 -2.79 -19.85
CA ARG A 86 23.36 -3.60 -21.06
C ARG A 86 22.25 -3.33 -22.07
N GLU A 87 20.99 -3.41 -21.65
CA GLU A 87 19.83 -3.14 -22.53
C GLU A 87 19.89 -1.71 -23.08
N LEU A 88 20.22 -0.72 -22.22
CA LEU A 88 20.37 0.66 -22.69
C LEU A 88 21.53 0.82 -23.70
N ALA A 89 22.60 0.03 -23.58
CA ALA A 89 23.74 0.09 -24.47
C ALA A 89 23.46 -0.49 -25.87
N GLU A 90 22.51 -1.43 -25.98
CA GLU A 90 22.09 -2.01 -27.26
C GLU A 90 21.42 -0.95 -28.16
N GLU A 91 20.61 -0.06 -27.56
CA GLU A 91 19.92 1.02 -28.29
C GLU A 91 20.72 2.34 -28.32
N HIS A 92 21.43 2.66 -27.24
CA HIS A 92 22.10 3.94 -27.05
C HIS A 92 23.58 3.80 -26.63
N PRO A 93 24.43 3.13 -27.44
CA PRO A 93 25.80 2.76 -27.06
C PRO A 93 26.68 3.97 -26.73
N ARG A 94 26.51 5.10 -27.44
CA ARG A 94 27.27 6.33 -27.17
C ARG A 94 26.93 6.95 -25.82
N ALA A 95 25.66 6.95 -25.44
CA ALA A 95 25.21 7.53 -24.17
C ALA A 95 25.77 6.74 -22.98
N VAL A 96 25.82 5.41 -23.10
CA VAL A 96 26.37 4.51 -22.08
C VAL A 96 27.90 4.58 -22.03
N ALA A 97 28.58 4.53 -23.18
CA ALA A 97 30.04 4.50 -23.22
C ALA A 97 30.70 5.83 -22.79
N ALA A 98 30.01 6.95 -22.94
CA ALA A 98 30.55 8.28 -22.63
C ALA A 98 30.14 8.81 -21.23
N SER A 99 29.35 8.07 -20.45
CA SER A 99 28.81 8.55 -19.18
C SER A 99 29.44 7.88 -17.98
N LEU A 100 29.96 8.68 -17.04
CA LEU A 100 30.50 8.16 -15.78
C LEU A 100 29.44 7.41 -14.95
N SER A 101 28.16 7.80 -15.07
CA SER A 101 27.06 7.17 -14.33
C SER A 101 26.81 5.70 -14.72
N THR A 102 27.23 5.30 -15.92
CA THR A 102 27.15 3.93 -16.43
C THR A 102 28.51 3.23 -16.39
N LEU A 103 29.62 3.93 -16.66
CA LEU A 103 30.97 3.36 -16.59
C LEU A 103 31.39 2.89 -15.19
N THR A 104 30.73 3.40 -14.14
CA THR A 104 30.95 2.99 -12.74
C THR A 104 30.06 1.82 -12.31
N ARG A 105 29.28 1.24 -13.23
CA ARG A 105 28.31 0.16 -12.96
C ARG A 105 28.66 -1.09 -13.76
N SER A 106 28.24 -2.25 -13.26
CA SER A 106 28.22 -3.49 -14.06
C SER A 106 27.22 -3.34 -15.23
N PRO A 107 27.46 -3.97 -16.39
CA PRO A 107 26.48 -4.05 -17.48
C PRO A 107 25.10 -4.58 -17.02
N ASP A 108 25.08 -5.48 -16.03
CA ASP A 108 23.84 -6.08 -15.54
C ASP A 108 23.21 -5.27 -14.38
N ALA A 109 23.78 -4.12 -14.03
CA ALA A 109 23.18 -3.20 -13.07
C ALA A 109 22.06 -2.38 -13.73
N PHE A 110 21.07 -1.98 -12.94
CA PHE A 110 19.96 -1.17 -13.42
C PHE A 110 20.33 0.31 -13.52
N VAL A 111 20.02 0.96 -14.65
CA VAL A 111 19.92 2.43 -14.75
C VAL A 111 18.53 2.90 -14.31
N LEU A 112 17.51 2.09 -14.57
CA LEU A 112 16.17 2.22 -14.04
C LEU A 112 15.86 0.93 -13.24
N PRO A 113 15.81 0.97 -11.90
CA PRO A 113 15.59 -0.23 -11.11
C PRO A 113 14.15 -0.75 -11.23
N PRO A 114 13.94 -2.08 -11.13
CA PRO A 114 12.60 -2.67 -11.13
C PRO A 114 11.80 -2.25 -9.90
N LEU A 115 10.51 -2.01 -10.09
CA LEU A 115 9.55 -1.73 -9.03
C LEU A 115 8.88 -3.02 -8.57
N VAL A 116 9.68 -3.95 -8.03
CA VAL A 116 9.20 -5.29 -7.64
C VAL A 116 8.10 -5.27 -6.58
N ASN A 117 8.02 -4.20 -5.78
CA ASN A 117 6.98 -4.00 -4.77
C ASN A 117 5.69 -3.39 -5.33
N SER A 118 5.61 -3.06 -6.63
CA SER A 118 4.37 -2.60 -7.28
C SER A 118 3.27 -3.66 -7.30
N LEU A 119 3.59 -4.93 -6.99
CA LEU A 119 2.61 -5.96 -6.66
C LEU A 119 1.77 -5.58 -5.42
N PHE A 120 2.36 -4.88 -4.45
CA PHE A 120 1.67 -4.41 -3.24
C PHE A 120 1.12 -2.99 -3.45
N VAL A 121 0.07 -2.91 -4.26
CA VAL A 121 -0.57 -1.64 -4.67
C VAL A 121 -1.20 -0.86 -3.50
N ARG A 122 -1.32 -1.48 -2.32
CA ARG A 122 -1.78 -0.86 -1.08
C ARG A 122 -0.96 0.37 -0.68
N ASP A 123 0.36 0.30 -0.80
CA ASP A 123 1.23 1.21 -0.06
C ASP A 123 1.41 2.56 -0.75
N SER A 124 1.38 2.58 -2.08
CA SER A 124 1.75 3.76 -2.87
C SER A 124 0.65 4.81 -2.92
N SER A 125 -0.59 4.45 -2.56
CA SER A 125 -1.69 5.41 -2.46
C SER A 125 -2.79 4.99 -1.48
N SER A 126 -3.54 5.96 -0.98
CA SER A 126 -4.78 5.71 -0.24
C SER A 126 -5.93 6.49 -0.87
N TRP A 127 -7.11 5.86 -0.86
CA TRP A 127 -8.33 6.41 -1.45
C TRP A 127 -9.37 6.63 -0.35
N LEU A 128 -9.95 7.82 -0.31
CA LEU A 128 -11.02 8.22 0.61
C LEU A 128 -12.20 8.72 -0.22
N GLY A 129 -13.09 7.80 -0.57
CA GLY A 129 -14.12 8.06 -1.58
C GLY A 129 -13.48 8.49 -2.91
N ARG A 130 -13.87 9.66 -3.43
CA ARG A 130 -13.33 10.19 -4.70
C ARG A 130 -12.00 10.96 -4.56
N ARG A 131 -11.44 11.04 -3.35
CA ARG A 131 -10.16 11.69 -3.09
C ARG A 131 -9.05 10.64 -3.02
N HIS A 132 -7.89 10.97 -3.57
CA HIS A 132 -6.73 10.10 -3.55
C HIS A 132 -5.52 10.82 -2.94
N ILE A 133 -4.67 10.07 -2.24
CA ILE A 133 -3.38 10.53 -1.73
C ILE A 133 -2.31 9.65 -2.37
N ALA A 134 -1.36 10.26 -3.08
CA ALA A 134 -0.16 9.59 -3.54
C ALA A 134 0.90 9.71 -2.45
N HIS A 135 1.47 8.57 -2.06
CA HIS A 135 2.29 8.50 -0.87
C HIS A 135 3.78 8.69 -1.18
N PRO A 136 4.47 9.61 -0.47
CA PRO A 136 5.94 9.66 -0.47
C PRO A 136 6.50 8.42 0.27
N MET A 137 6.97 7.44 -0.49
CA MET A 137 7.46 6.18 0.06
C MET A 137 8.72 6.35 0.93
N ALA A 138 8.82 5.60 2.03
CA ALA A 138 9.97 5.64 2.94
C ALA A 138 11.26 5.12 2.27
N SER A 139 11.14 4.04 1.50
CA SER A 139 12.26 3.47 0.75
C SER A 139 12.53 4.26 -0.53
N THR A 140 13.81 4.60 -0.77
CA THR A 140 14.24 5.22 -2.03
C THR A 140 13.90 4.36 -3.25
N ALA A 141 13.97 3.03 -3.12
CA ALA A 141 13.66 2.09 -4.19
C ALA A 141 12.18 2.12 -4.63
N ARG A 142 11.28 2.54 -3.74
CA ARG A 142 9.83 2.56 -3.99
C ARG A 142 9.29 3.93 -4.40
N ARG A 143 10.12 4.99 -4.37
CA ARG A 143 9.66 6.37 -4.62
C ARG A 143 8.92 6.56 -5.94
N ALA A 144 9.31 5.82 -6.97
CA ALA A 144 8.67 5.88 -8.27
C ALA A 144 7.22 5.35 -8.24
N GLU A 145 6.89 4.42 -7.34
CA GLU A 145 5.55 3.81 -7.27
C GLU A 145 4.47 4.85 -6.97
N GLY A 146 4.66 5.69 -5.95
CA GLY A 146 3.72 6.75 -5.60
C GLY A 146 3.61 7.83 -6.68
N LEU A 147 4.72 8.15 -7.38
CA LEU A 147 4.74 9.08 -8.50
C LEU A 147 3.93 8.56 -9.69
N LEU A 148 4.13 7.28 -10.05
CA LEU A 148 3.42 6.61 -11.13
C LEU A 148 1.93 6.58 -10.85
N LEU A 149 1.53 6.02 -9.71
CA LEU A 149 0.12 5.83 -9.36
C LEU A 149 -0.58 7.16 -9.18
N GLY A 150 0.07 8.14 -8.54
CA GLY A 150 -0.50 9.47 -8.37
C GLY A 150 -0.70 10.23 -9.68
N THR A 151 0.19 10.03 -10.65
CA THR A 151 0.03 10.64 -11.98
C THR A 151 -1.08 9.96 -12.77
N ALA A 152 -1.13 8.62 -12.72
CA ALA A 152 -2.19 7.85 -13.36
C ALA A 152 -3.58 8.16 -12.78
N ALA A 153 -3.69 8.27 -11.45
CA ALA A 153 -4.94 8.67 -10.79
C ALA A 153 -5.42 10.04 -11.27
N ARG A 154 -4.53 11.03 -11.37
CA ARG A 154 -4.88 12.37 -11.89
C ARG A 154 -5.28 12.34 -13.37
N ALA A 155 -4.58 11.55 -14.19
CA ALA A 155 -4.92 11.38 -15.60
C ALA A 155 -6.31 10.76 -15.78
N ALA A 156 -6.69 9.83 -14.89
CA ALA A 156 -8.03 9.25 -14.82
C ALA A 156 -9.09 10.18 -14.19
N GLY A 157 -8.75 11.43 -13.87
CA GLY A 157 -9.68 12.43 -13.32
C GLY A 157 -9.91 12.34 -11.80
N ALA A 158 -9.13 11.54 -11.06
CA ALA A 158 -9.23 11.49 -9.60
C ALA A 158 -8.73 12.81 -8.97
N HIS A 159 -9.40 13.23 -7.91
CA HIS A 159 -9.04 14.47 -7.23
C HIS A 159 -8.04 14.20 -6.09
N PRO A 160 -6.85 14.83 -6.10
CA PRO A 160 -5.93 14.67 -4.99
C PRO A 160 -6.47 15.31 -3.71
N LEU A 161 -6.24 14.67 -2.57
CA LEU A 161 -6.29 15.34 -1.28
C LEU A 161 -4.90 15.91 -1.00
N ALA A 162 -4.82 17.24 -0.88
CA ALA A 162 -3.56 17.91 -0.59
C ALA A 162 -3.17 17.65 0.88
N VAL A 163 -2.00 17.04 1.08
CA VAL A 163 -1.39 16.87 2.40
C VAL A 163 -0.41 18.04 2.60
N PRO A 164 -0.66 18.94 3.58
CA PRO A 164 0.16 20.13 3.76
C PRO A 164 1.48 19.80 4.45
N GLY A 165 2.55 20.48 4.06
CA GLY A 165 3.87 20.37 4.69
C GLY A 165 4.93 19.72 3.79
N PRO A 166 6.13 19.48 4.31
CA PRO A 166 7.16 18.73 3.60
C PRO A 166 6.67 17.29 3.35
N GLY A 167 7.00 16.70 2.21
CA GLY A 167 6.62 15.33 1.85
C GLY A 167 7.29 14.27 2.72
N GLU A 168 6.79 14.12 3.95
CA GLU A 168 7.24 13.16 4.95
C GLU A 168 6.77 11.75 4.61
N PRO A 169 7.58 10.70 4.86
CA PRO A 169 7.21 9.35 4.53
C PRO A 169 5.91 8.88 5.18
N VAL A 170 5.02 8.36 4.34
CA VAL A 170 3.77 7.67 4.71
C VAL A 170 3.54 6.57 3.69
N GLU A 171 2.98 5.44 4.10
CA GLU A 171 2.61 4.34 3.22
C GLU A 171 1.18 3.86 3.52
N GLY A 172 0.46 3.44 2.49
CA GLY A 172 -0.97 3.13 2.58
C GLY A 172 -1.33 1.93 3.46
N GLY A 173 -0.40 1.00 3.73
CA GLY A 173 -0.59 -0.06 4.74
C GLY A 173 -0.77 0.48 6.16
N ASP A 174 -0.30 1.71 6.43
CA ASP A 174 -0.54 2.39 7.71
C ASP A 174 -1.87 3.17 7.73
N VAL A 175 -2.57 3.32 6.61
CA VAL A 175 -3.81 4.11 6.52
C VAL A 175 -5.02 3.19 6.47
N LEU A 176 -5.65 2.94 7.61
CA LEU A 176 -6.83 2.09 7.72
C LEU A 176 -8.10 2.94 7.87
N LEU A 177 -9.01 2.80 6.91
CA LEU A 177 -10.36 3.38 6.99
C LEU A 177 -11.23 2.48 7.88
N ALA A 178 -11.29 2.80 9.17
CA ALA A 178 -11.96 1.98 10.18
C ALA A 178 -13.49 2.11 10.18
N GLY A 179 -14.04 3.05 9.40
CA GLY A 179 -15.47 3.25 9.25
C GLY A 179 -15.83 4.69 8.88
N PRO A 180 -17.13 5.05 8.85
CA PRO A 180 -17.60 6.35 8.39
C PRO A 180 -16.97 7.55 9.12
N GLY A 181 -15.99 8.17 8.48
CA GLY A 181 -15.25 9.32 9.01
C GLY A 181 -14.27 8.98 10.14
N CYS A 182 -13.86 7.72 10.29
CA CYS A 182 -12.84 7.31 11.25
C CYS A 182 -11.64 6.69 10.52
N VAL A 183 -10.44 7.23 10.77
CA VAL A 183 -9.19 6.78 10.15
C VAL A 183 -8.17 6.45 11.23
N LEU A 184 -7.53 5.29 11.11
CA LEU A 184 -6.36 4.91 11.91
C LEU A 184 -5.11 5.09 11.05
N VAL A 185 -4.06 5.68 11.63
CA VAL A 185 -2.77 5.92 10.98
C VAL A 185 -1.68 5.25 11.80
N GLY A 186 -1.07 4.20 11.24
CA GLY A 186 0.12 3.58 11.81
C GLY A 186 1.31 4.53 11.82
N VAL A 187 2.09 4.50 12.89
CA VAL A 187 3.32 5.29 13.03
C VAL A 187 4.47 4.35 13.38
N GLY A 188 5.49 4.30 12.55
CA GLY A 188 6.53 3.29 12.66
C GLY A 188 7.67 3.47 11.66
N GLN A 189 8.09 2.36 11.04
CA GLN A 189 9.24 2.33 10.12
C GLN A 189 8.93 2.98 8.77
N ARG A 190 7.67 2.97 8.34
CA ARG A 190 7.22 3.40 7.02
C ARG A 190 6.49 4.74 7.03
N THR A 191 5.71 4.98 8.07
CA THR A 191 5.03 6.26 8.29
C THR A 191 5.62 6.99 9.50
N THR A 192 6.08 8.23 9.29
CA THR A 192 6.64 9.05 10.36
C THR A 192 5.53 9.71 11.19
N ALA A 193 5.84 10.11 12.43
CA ALA A 193 4.90 10.83 13.28
C ALA A 193 4.48 12.17 12.63
N ALA A 194 5.44 12.88 12.01
CA ALA A 194 5.16 14.11 11.29
C ALA A 194 4.23 13.87 10.09
N ALA A 195 4.40 12.77 9.34
CA ALA A 195 3.48 12.42 8.26
C ALA A 195 2.07 12.13 8.78
N ALA A 196 1.94 11.44 9.92
CA ALA A 196 0.65 11.18 10.55
C ALA A 196 -0.05 12.48 10.98
N GLU A 197 0.67 13.45 11.52
CA GLU A 197 0.12 14.78 11.84
C GLU A 197 -0.31 15.54 10.58
N GLN A 198 0.52 15.56 9.52
CA GLN A 198 0.16 16.21 8.26
C GLN A 198 -1.08 15.57 7.62
N LEU A 199 -1.14 14.24 7.62
CA LEU A 199 -2.28 13.49 7.11
C LEU A 199 -3.54 13.78 7.94
N ALA A 200 -3.44 13.75 9.27
CA ALA A 200 -4.57 14.08 10.15
C ALA A 200 -5.08 15.49 9.90
N ARG A 201 -4.19 16.48 9.72
CA ARG A 201 -4.56 17.85 9.39
C ARG A 201 -5.34 17.91 8.07
N ALA A 202 -4.86 17.23 7.03
CA ALA A 202 -5.51 17.17 5.73
C ALA A 202 -6.90 16.54 5.82
N LEU A 203 -7.01 15.40 6.50
CA LEU A 203 -8.26 14.66 6.67
C LEU A 203 -9.31 15.43 7.47
N LEU A 204 -8.91 16.07 8.57
CA LEU A 204 -9.80 16.82 9.45
C LEU A 204 -10.24 18.15 8.79
N THR A 205 -9.31 18.88 8.17
CA THR A 205 -9.63 20.17 7.52
C THR A 205 -10.52 19.98 6.29
N SER A 206 -10.31 18.90 5.54
CA SER A 206 -11.13 18.62 4.35
C SER A 206 -12.48 17.98 4.66
N GLY A 207 -12.72 17.57 5.91
CA GLY A 207 -13.92 16.84 6.31
C GLY A 207 -13.96 15.37 5.87
N GLN A 208 -12.86 14.84 5.31
CA GLN A 208 -12.76 13.42 4.91
C GLN A 208 -12.71 12.47 6.12
N ALA A 209 -12.32 12.98 7.29
CA ALA A 209 -12.45 12.28 8.57
C ALA A 209 -12.97 13.20 9.67
N ARG A 210 -13.71 12.64 10.61
CA ARG A 210 -14.14 13.26 11.88
C ARG A 210 -13.25 12.83 13.05
N HIS A 211 -12.73 11.61 12.96
CA HIS A 211 -11.88 11.01 13.98
C HIS A 211 -10.62 10.45 13.33
N VAL A 212 -9.47 10.85 13.84
CA VAL A 212 -8.17 10.31 13.41
C VAL A 212 -7.43 9.82 14.64
N PHE A 213 -6.93 8.58 14.58
CA PHE A 213 -6.05 8.02 15.60
C PHE A 213 -4.67 7.76 15.01
N ALA A 214 -3.62 8.08 15.75
CA ALA A 214 -2.28 7.58 15.48
C ALA A 214 -2.01 6.34 16.34
N VAL A 215 -1.53 5.27 15.71
CA VAL A 215 -1.19 4.00 16.35
C VAL A 215 0.31 3.80 16.24
N LEU A 216 1.04 4.08 17.33
CA LEU A 216 2.48 3.86 17.38
C LEU A 216 2.77 2.36 17.46
N LEU A 217 3.36 1.84 16.39
CA LEU A 217 3.68 0.43 16.25
C LEU A 217 4.97 0.08 17.03
N PRO A 218 5.05 -1.11 17.63
CA PRO A 218 6.28 -1.57 18.25
C PRO A 218 7.39 -1.77 17.19
N ARG A 219 8.64 -1.64 17.61
CA ARG A 219 9.79 -1.98 16.76
C ARG A 219 9.92 -3.50 16.66
N ALA A 220 9.18 -4.10 15.73
CA ALA A 220 9.26 -5.52 15.41
C ALA A 220 9.30 -5.70 13.89
N ARG A 221 9.99 -6.74 13.42
CA ARG A 221 10.13 -7.01 11.98
C ARG A 221 8.79 -7.37 11.32
N GLN A 222 7.86 -7.93 12.10
CA GLN A 222 6.52 -8.32 11.69
C GLN A 222 5.50 -7.17 11.71
N CYS A 223 5.90 -5.98 12.15
CA CYS A 223 5.07 -4.77 12.24
C CYS A 223 5.60 -3.69 11.30
N MET A 224 5.59 -3.98 9.99
CA MET A 224 6.03 -3.00 9.00
C MET A 224 5.01 -1.86 8.85
N HIS A 225 3.72 -2.22 8.88
CA HIS A 225 2.58 -1.34 8.75
C HIS A 225 1.46 -1.72 9.72
N LEU A 226 0.47 -0.85 9.90
CA LEU A 226 -0.70 -1.10 10.75
C LEU A 226 -1.54 -2.29 10.27
N ASP A 227 -1.74 -2.46 8.97
CA ASP A 227 -2.55 -3.54 8.39
C ASP A 227 -1.90 -4.94 8.52
N THR A 228 -0.64 -5.02 8.95
CA THR A 228 -0.04 -6.30 9.37
C THR A 228 -0.38 -6.64 10.81
N VAL A 229 -0.88 -5.68 11.60
CA VAL A 229 -1.21 -5.83 13.02
C VAL A 229 -2.71 -5.85 13.25
N LEU A 230 -3.47 -5.04 12.52
CA LEU A 230 -4.90 -4.81 12.72
C LEU A 230 -5.60 -4.55 11.38
N THR A 231 -6.61 -5.36 11.06
CA THR A 231 -7.41 -5.18 9.84
C THR A 231 -8.90 -5.31 10.14
N MET A 232 -9.72 -4.45 9.54
CA MET A 232 -11.18 -4.51 9.68
C MET A 232 -11.75 -5.63 8.80
N VAL A 233 -12.54 -6.54 9.39
CA VAL A 233 -13.15 -7.69 8.70
C VAL A 233 -14.67 -7.60 8.63
N ASP A 234 -15.26 -6.81 9.52
CA ASP A 234 -16.68 -6.44 9.53
C ASP A 234 -16.82 -5.06 10.15
N GLY A 235 -18.00 -4.44 10.06
CA GLY A 235 -18.23 -3.07 10.49
C GLY A 235 -17.96 -2.77 11.97
N ASP A 236 -18.04 -3.79 12.83
CA ASP A 236 -17.71 -3.73 14.25
C ASP A 236 -16.52 -4.62 14.64
N THR A 237 -15.97 -5.39 13.69
CA THR A 237 -15.06 -6.50 13.99
C THR A 237 -13.72 -6.33 13.28
N PHE A 238 -12.64 -6.48 14.04
CA PHE A 238 -11.27 -6.44 13.54
C PHE A 238 -10.54 -7.75 13.82
N LEU A 239 -9.69 -8.15 12.88
CA LEU A 239 -8.68 -9.18 13.08
C LEU A 239 -7.39 -8.53 13.56
N ALA A 240 -6.82 -9.04 14.65
CA ALA A 240 -5.65 -8.45 15.27
C ALA A 240 -4.58 -9.48 15.63
N SER A 241 -3.33 -9.08 15.48
CA SER A 241 -2.19 -9.74 16.11
C SER A 241 -2.10 -9.29 17.58
N GLY A 242 -2.70 -10.07 18.49
CA GLY A 242 -2.88 -9.70 19.90
C GLY A 242 -1.64 -9.12 20.59
N PRO A 243 -0.49 -9.83 20.61
CA PRO A 243 0.73 -9.32 21.24
C PRO A 243 1.21 -7.99 20.64
N HIS A 244 1.18 -7.85 19.31
CA HIS A 244 1.64 -6.64 18.64
C HIS A 244 0.69 -5.46 18.86
N LEU A 245 -0.62 -5.70 18.80
CA LEU A 245 -1.63 -4.68 19.08
C LEU A 245 -1.53 -4.19 20.54
N SER A 246 -1.33 -5.10 21.50
CA SER A 246 -1.18 -4.74 22.91
C SER A 246 0.07 -3.91 23.21
N ALA A 247 1.10 -4.01 22.36
CA ALA A 247 2.32 -3.22 22.47
C ALA A 247 2.21 -1.85 21.78
N CYS A 248 1.10 -1.58 21.09
CA CYS A 248 0.88 -0.30 20.43
C CYS A 248 0.45 0.78 21.43
N ARG A 249 0.83 2.03 21.16
CA ARG A 249 0.31 3.20 21.89
C ARG A 249 -0.58 4.01 20.98
N TRP A 250 -1.75 4.41 21.49
CA TRP A 250 -2.76 5.10 20.70
C TRP A 250 -2.87 6.57 21.10
N PHE A 251 -3.09 7.42 20.11
CA PHE A 251 -3.33 8.83 20.31
C PHE A 251 -4.51 9.27 19.45
N THR A 252 -5.41 10.10 20.00
CA THR A 252 -6.33 10.87 19.15
C THR A 252 -5.61 12.07 18.58
N LEU A 253 -5.78 12.34 17.29
CA LEU A 253 -5.30 13.54 16.62
C LEU A 253 -6.49 14.47 16.36
N ARG A 254 -6.44 15.70 16.88
CA ARG A 254 -7.49 16.71 16.72
C ARG A 254 -6.90 18.04 16.29
N LEU A 255 -7.71 18.90 15.67
CA LEU A 255 -7.33 20.29 15.42
C LEU A 255 -7.64 21.13 16.66
N ASP A 256 -6.71 21.98 17.05
CA ASP A 256 -6.99 23.07 18.00
C ASP A 256 -7.67 24.27 17.30
N ARG A 257 -7.83 25.38 18.02
CA ARG A 257 -8.49 26.59 17.51
C ARG A 257 -7.72 27.27 16.38
N ASP A 258 -6.41 27.08 16.32
CA ASP A 258 -5.52 27.68 15.32
C ASP A 258 -5.29 26.72 14.13
N GLY A 259 -5.92 25.54 14.16
CA GLY A 259 -5.82 24.52 13.12
C GLY A 259 -4.51 23.74 13.15
N ALA A 260 -3.80 23.74 14.28
CA ALA A 260 -2.67 22.86 14.55
C ALA A 260 -3.15 21.50 15.07
N VAL A 261 -2.39 20.44 14.79
CA VAL A 261 -2.72 19.09 15.25
C VAL A 261 -2.23 18.90 16.68
N VAL A 262 -3.12 18.44 17.55
CA VAL A 262 -2.84 18.08 18.94
C VAL A 262 -3.07 16.59 19.11
N ALA A 263 -2.03 15.89 19.57
CA ALA A 263 -2.08 14.49 19.93
C ALA A 263 -2.42 14.31 21.42
N THR A 264 -3.31 13.38 21.74
CA THR A 264 -3.66 13.04 23.13
C THR A 264 -3.66 11.53 23.31
N SER A 265 -2.94 11.03 24.31
CA SER A 265 -2.86 9.59 24.63
C SER A 265 -4.23 9.01 24.91
N VAL A 266 -4.46 7.76 24.49
CA VAL A 266 -5.70 7.02 24.72
C VAL A 266 -5.38 5.77 25.54
N ASP A 267 -5.92 5.71 26.76
CA ASP A 267 -5.67 4.58 27.67
C ASP A 267 -6.53 3.36 27.31
N ASP A 268 -7.76 3.58 26.82
CA ASP A 268 -8.67 2.53 26.32
C ASP A 268 -9.00 2.77 24.83
N PRO A 269 -8.11 2.35 23.92
CA PRO A 269 -8.24 2.65 22.50
C PRO A 269 -9.44 2.00 21.83
N LEU A 270 -9.84 0.79 22.25
CA LEU A 270 -10.94 0.06 21.63
C LEU A 270 -12.29 0.69 21.99
N THR A 271 -12.47 1.10 23.25
CA THR A 271 -13.66 1.88 23.63
C THR A 271 -13.68 3.25 22.94
N GLY A 272 -12.52 3.90 22.80
CA GLY A 272 -12.40 5.16 22.05
C GLY A 272 -12.81 4.99 20.58
N LEU A 273 -12.32 3.94 19.94
CA LEU A 273 -12.66 3.59 18.55
C LEU A 273 -14.15 3.29 18.39
N ALA A 274 -14.73 2.45 19.27
CA ALA A 274 -16.15 2.13 19.26
C ALA A 274 -17.02 3.39 19.33
N ARG A 275 -16.70 4.31 20.26
CA ARG A 275 -17.40 5.61 20.38
C ARG A 275 -17.28 6.46 19.12
N SER A 276 -16.09 6.52 18.52
CA SER A 276 -15.87 7.26 17.26
C SER A 276 -16.63 6.67 16.07
N LEU A 277 -16.92 5.37 16.11
CA LEU A 277 -17.73 4.68 15.12
C LEU A 277 -19.24 4.70 15.43
N GLY A 278 -19.64 5.17 16.62
CA GLY A 278 -21.04 5.11 17.07
C GLY A 278 -21.50 3.71 17.50
N LEU A 279 -20.54 2.83 17.83
CA LEU A 279 -20.78 1.44 18.22
C LEU A 279 -20.74 1.29 19.75
N PRO A 280 -21.50 0.33 20.33
CA PRO A 280 -21.42 0.03 21.75
C PRO A 280 -20.06 -0.57 22.14
N ALA A 281 -19.46 -1.36 21.24
CA ALA A 281 -18.14 -1.96 21.37
C ALA A 281 -17.60 -2.33 19.99
N VAL A 282 -16.28 -2.50 19.88
CA VAL A 282 -15.63 -3.18 18.76
C VAL A 282 -15.23 -4.58 19.19
N ARG A 283 -15.42 -5.55 18.30
CA ARG A 283 -15.02 -6.94 18.50
C ARG A 283 -13.62 -7.17 17.94
N LEU A 284 -12.77 -7.83 18.71
CA LEU A 284 -11.46 -8.28 18.25
C LEU A 284 -11.44 -9.81 18.09
N ILE A 285 -10.94 -10.26 16.95
CA ILE A 285 -10.57 -11.65 16.68
C ILE A 285 -9.04 -11.73 16.77
N ALA A 286 -8.52 -12.60 17.63
CA ALA A 286 -7.09 -12.81 17.75
C ALA A 286 -6.62 -13.78 16.66
N ALA A 287 -5.76 -13.32 15.74
CA ALA A 287 -5.30 -14.14 14.62
C ALA A 287 -4.54 -15.41 15.06
N GLY A 288 -3.84 -15.36 16.19
CA GLY A 288 -3.16 -16.53 16.78
C GLY A 288 -4.07 -17.45 17.61
N GLY A 289 -5.34 -17.10 17.82
CA GLY A 289 -6.22 -17.77 18.78
C GLY A 289 -5.64 -17.79 20.20
N GLU A 290 -5.85 -18.89 20.93
CA GLU A 290 -5.24 -19.13 22.24
C GLU A 290 -3.76 -19.54 22.15
N ARG A 291 -3.22 -19.74 20.93
CA ARG A 291 -1.85 -20.19 20.75
C ARG A 291 -0.89 -19.05 21.06
N THR A 292 0.08 -19.30 21.92
CA THR A 292 1.15 -18.36 22.26
C THR A 292 2.50 -18.85 21.70
N GLY A 293 3.46 -17.92 21.56
CA GLY A 293 4.81 -18.23 21.09
C GLY A 293 4.91 -18.60 19.60
N VAL A 294 5.69 -19.63 19.28
CA VAL A 294 6.18 -19.94 17.93
C VAL A 294 5.06 -20.12 16.88
N ALA A 295 3.92 -20.68 17.27
CA ALA A 295 2.82 -20.93 16.33
C ALA A 295 2.15 -19.63 15.85
N ALA A 296 1.86 -18.70 16.77
CA ALA A 296 1.29 -17.39 16.43
C ALA A 296 2.31 -16.52 15.67
N GLU A 297 3.59 -16.59 16.04
CA GLU A 297 4.66 -15.88 15.32
C GLU A 297 4.83 -16.36 13.88
N ARG A 298 4.65 -17.66 13.62
CA ARG A 298 4.79 -18.25 12.28
C ARG A 298 3.70 -17.78 11.30
N GLU A 299 2.46 -17.73 11.76
CA GLU A 299 1.35 -17.24 10.93
C GLU A 299 1.40 -15.72 10.80
N GLN A 300 1.79 -15.00 11.86
CA GLN A 300 2.04 -13.56 11.77
C GLN A 300 3.16 -13.23 10.77
N TRP A 301 4.22 -14.05 10.68
CA TRP A 301 5.26 -13.90 9.66
C TRP A 301 4.74 -14.10 8.23
N SER A 302 3.61 -14.78 8.09
CA SER A 302 2.91 -15.02 6.83
C SER A 302 1.69 -14.09 6.67
N ASP A 303 1.71 -12.94 7.36
CA ASP A 303 0.72 -11.87 7.28
C ASP A 303 -0.71 -12.32 7.67
N ALA A 304 -0.85 -13.14 8.71
CA ALA A 304 -2.13 -13.69 9.15
C ALA A 304 -3.20 -12.66 9.54
N ALA A 305 -2.82 -11.47 10.02
CA ALA A 305 -3.77 -10.40 10.30
C ALA A 305 -4.10 -9.52 9.07
N ASN A 306 -3.42 -9.73 7.94
CA ASN A 306 -3.56 -8.95 6.70
C ASN A 306 -4.54 -9.62 5.72
N VAL A 307 -5.82 -9.57 6.05
CA VAL A 307 -6.89 -10.16 5.22
C VAL A 307 -7.66 -9.07 4.48
N LEU A 308 -8.15 -9.37 3.27
CA LEU A 308 -8.94 -8.41 2.49
C LEU A 308 -10.43 -8.66 2.70
N ALA A 309 -11.13 -7.74 3.36
CA ALA A 309 -12.60 -7.78 3.43
C ALA A 309 -13.21 -7.39 2.08
N VAL A 310 -13.85 -8.34 1.40
CA VAL A 310 -14.51 -8.14 0.09
C VAL A 310 -15.92 -7.58 0.27
N ARG A 311 -16.63 -8.07 1.29
CA ARG A 311 -17.91 -7.55 1.78
C ARG A 311 -18.00 -7.77 3.30
N PRO A 312 -18.96 -7.16 4.01
CA PRO A 312 -19.15 -7.43 5.43
C PRO A 312 -19.16 -8.93 5.71
N ARG A 313 -18.35 -9.36 6.68
CA ARG A 313 -18.22 -10.76 7.12
C ARG A 313 -17.66 -11.74 6.09
N THR A 314 -17.05 -11.28 5.00
CA THR A 314 -16.37 -12.16 4.04
C THR A 314 -15.01 -11.60 3.66
N VAL A 315 -13.98 -12.39 3.93
CA VAL A 315 -12.59 -11.98 3.73
C VAL A 315 -11.86 -12.94 2.79
N ILE A 316 -10.86 -12.43 2.08
CA ILE A 316 -9.84 -13.23 1.41
C ILE A 316 -8.61 -13.30 2.31
N ALA A 317 -8.14 -14.51 2.57
CA ALA A 317 -6.96 -14.81 3.37
C ALA A 317 -6.04 -15.81 2.63
N TYR A 318 -4.79 -15.94 3.08
CA TYR A 318 -3.93 -17.00 2.58
C TYR A 318 -4.30 -18.37 3.16
N ASP A 319 -4.25 -19.39 2.31
CA ASP A 319 -4.50 -20.80 2.66
C ASP A 319 -3.67 -21.33 3.84
N ARG A 320 -2.42 -20.87 3.94
CA ARG A 320 -1.44 -21.32 4.95
C ARG A 320 -1.71 -20.83 6.37
N ASN A 321 -2.54 -19.79 6.55
CA ASN A 321 -2.81 -19.17 7.86
C ASN A 321 -3.99 -19.88 8.55
N VAL A 322 -3.83 -21.19 8.75
CA VAL A 322 -4.91 -22.09 9.18
C VAL A 322 -5.53 -21.63 10.51
N VAL A 323 -4.71 -21.23 11.49
CA VAL A 323 -5.24 -20.80 12.80
C VAL A 323 -6.04 -19.52 12.66
N ALA A 324 -5.51 -18.51 11.96
CA ALA A 324 -6.25 -17.26 11.76
C ALA A 324 -7.56 -17.49 10.99
N ASN A 325 -7.54 -18.36 9.98
CA ASN A 325 -8.72 -18.73 9.21
C ASN A 325 -9.77 -19.45 10.09
N ASP A 326 -9.34 -20.36 10.97
CA ASP A 326 -10.22 -21.04 11.92
C ASP A 326 -10.84 -20.05 12.92
N GLN A 327 -10.07 -19.07 13.41
CA GLN A 327 -10.58 -18.03 14.33
C GLN A 327 -11.61 -17.12 13.65
N LEU A 328 -11.37 -16.74 12.39
CA LEU A 328 -12.32 -15.98 11.58
C LEU A 328 -13.62 -16.79 11.35
N ALA A 329 -13.49 -18.05 10.95
CA ALA A 329 -14.64 -18.94 10.71
C ALA A 329 -15.46 -19.17 11.98
N ALA A 330 -14.81 -19.45 13.12
CA ALA A 330 -15.45 -19.57 14.42
C ALA A 330 -16.16 -18.27 14.86
N ALA A 331 -15.68 -17.12 14.39
CA ALA A 331 -16.30 -15.82 14.62
C ALA A 331 -17.49 -15.52 13.69
N GLY A 332 -17.82 -16.43 12.78
CA GLY A 332 -18.87 -16.30 11.77
C GLY A 332 -18.47 -15.43 10.59
N ILE A 333 -17.18 -15.28 10.32
CA ILE A 333 -16.64 -14.63 9.13
C ILE A 333 -16.37 -15.72 8.08
N GLU A 334 -16.90 -15.54 6.88
CA GLU A 334 -16.60 -16.39 5.74
C GLU A 334 -15.17 -16.12 5.26
N VAL A 335 -14.36 -17.17 5.15
CA VAL A 335 -12.96 -17.09 4.75
C VAL A 335 -12.79 -17.74 3.39
N LEU A 336 -12.53 -16.91 2.39
CA LEU A 336 -12.13 -17.33 1.05
C LEU A 336 -10.60 -17.44 1.05
N THR A 337 -10.05 -18.55 0.60
CA THR A 337 -8.59 -18.76 0.62
C THR A 337 -7.98 -18.64 -0.78
N THR A 338 -6.80 -18.03 -0.83
CA THR A 338 -5.96 -18.00 -2.04
C THR A 338 -4.59 -18.63 -1.75
N PRO A 339 -3.97 -19.34 -2.72
CA PRO A 339 -2.63 -19.89 -2.54
C PRO A 339 -1.58 -18.79 -2.35
N SER A 340 -0.51 -19.12 -1.63
CA SER A 340 0.40 -18.11 -1.09
C SER A 340 1.87 -18.49 -1.10
N ALA A 341 2.29 -19.54 -1.82
CA ALA A 341 3.64 -20.08 -1.71
C ALA A 341 4.72 -19.12 -2.24
N GLU A 342 4.39 -18.32 -3.25
CA GLU A 342 5.31 -17.36 -3.87
C GLU A 342 4.98 -15.91 -3.49
N LEU A 343 3.71 -15.52 -3.45
CA LEU A 343 3.32 -14.14 -3.13
C LEU A 343 3.74 -13.70 -1.72
N VAL A 344 3.62 -14.58 -0.73
CA VAL A 344 4.01 -14.29 0.67
C VAL A 344 5.51 -14.00 0.81
N ARG A 345 6.35 -14.41 -0.14
CA ARG A 345 7.80 -14.13 -0.11
C ARG A 345 8.08 -12.62 -0.18
N GLY A 346 7.14 -11.84 -0.72
CA GLY A 346 7.17 -10.38 -0.72
C GLY A 346 6.80 -9.75 0.63
N ARG A 347 6.33 -10.54 1.61
CA ARG A 347 5.89 -10.11 2.96
C ARG A 347 4.67 -9.17 2.92
N GLY A 348 3.58 -9.68 2.37
CA GLY A 348 2.29 -9.03 2.42
C GLY A 348 1.17 -10.03 2.16
N GLY A 349 0.00 -9.76 2.72
CA GLY A 349 -1.23 -10.54 2.54
C GLY A 349 -2.15 -10.00 1.44
N PRO A 350 -3.34 -10.59 1.26
CA PRO A 350 -4.36 -10.10 0.34
C PRO A 350 -4.73 -8.60 0.50
N HIS A 351 -4.62 -8.04 1.71
CA HIS A 351 -4.89 -6.60 1.90
C HIS A 351 -3.78 -5.73 1.30
N CYS A 352 -2.51 -6.14 1.40
CA CYS A 352 -1.38 -5.48 0.76
C CYS A 352 -1.42 -5.58 -0.78
N LEU A 353 -1.93 -6.69 -1.32
CA LEU A 353 -2.09 -6.94 -2.77
C LEU A 353 -3.22 -6.11 -3.41
N SER A 354 -3.96 -5.32 -2.65
CA SER A 354 -5.15 -4.61 -3.13
C SER A 354 -5.15 -3.14 -2.72
N CYS A 355 -5.78 -2.31 -3.56
CA CYS A 355 -6.03 -0.89 -3.28
C CYS A 355 -7.49 -0.57 -3.67
N PRO A 356 -8.44 -0.61 -2.73
CA PRO A 356 -9.84 -0.29 -2.99
C PRO A 356 -9.98 1.13 -3.53
N LEU A 357 -10.41 1.27 -4.78
CA LEU A 357 -10.68 2.55 -5.42
C LEU A 357 -12.09 3.05 -5.08
N LEU A 358 -13.05 2.13 -5.07
CA LEU A 358 -14.45 2.35 -4.73
C LEU A 358 -14.91 1.24 -3.80
N ARG A 359 -15.58 1.62 -2.72
CA ARG A 359 -16.22 0.71 -1.78
C ARG A 359 -17.48 1.38 -1.28
N ASP A 360 -18.60 0.67 -1.36
CA ASP A 360 -19.87 1.20 -0.89
C ASP A 360 -19.79 1.50 0.62
N PRO A 361 -20.48 2.56 1.08
CA PRO A 361 -20.60 2.81 2.50
C PRO A 361 -21.28 1.61 3.16
N GLN A 362 -20.91 1.34 4.39
CA GLN A 362 -21.61 0.35 5.19
C GLN A 362 -23.04 0.85 5.43
N GLU A 363 -24.05 0.02 5.12
CA GLU A 363 -25.43 0.30 5.49
C GLU A 363 -25.54 0.37 7.03
N ALA A 364 -26.32 1.35 7.52
CA ALA A 364 -26.43 1.69 8.93
C ALA A 364 -27.26 0.67 9.73
#